data_AF-A0A2I1CPG2-F1
#
_entry.id   AF-A0A2I1CPG2-F1
#
_cell.length_a   1.000
_cell.length_b   1.000
_cell.length_c   1.000
_cell.angle_alpha   90.00
_cell.angle_beta   90.00
_cell.angle_gamma   90.00
#
_symmetry.space_group_name_H-M   'P 1'
#
loop_
_entity.id
_entity.type
_entity.pdbx_description
1 polymer ?
#
loop_
_entity_poly.entity_id
_entity_poly.type
_entity_poly.pdbx_seq_one_letter_code
_entity_poly.pdbx_strand_id
1 'polypeptide(L)'
;MAKPRKIRDTLFRKAFEFCQECNADVSLMVWLKENSQIYIFNSDSRWLPLQEGLGYTNGCKSLHYPVPLRITWQELAAAYQA
;
A
#
# COMPACT_ATOMS: atom_id res chain seq x y z
N MET A 1 -10.20 -13.18 -20.59
CA MET A 1 -10.38 -12.08 -19.61
C MET A 1 -9.17 -12.06 -18.68
N ALA A 2 -8.26 -11.10 -18.83
CA ALA A 2 -7.03 -11.05 -18.02
C ALA A 2 -7.34 -10.54 -16.60
N LYS A 3 -6.88 -11.28 -15.59
CA LYS A 3 -7.17 -11.07 -14.16
C LYS A 3 -6.76 -9.68 -13.64
N PRO A 4 -7.56 -9.01 -12.79
CA PRO A 4 -7.25 -7.71 -12.17
C PRO A 4 -5.98 -7.69 -11.30
N ARG A 5 -5.46 -8.85 -10.90
CA ARG A 5 -4.17 -8.97 -10.18
C ARG A 5 -2.99 -8.36 -10.94
N LYS A 6 -2.90 -8.56 -12.26
CA LYS A 6 -1.75 -8.10 -13.05
C LYS A 6 -1.61 -6.57 -13.05
N ILE A 7 -2.72 -5.84 -13.09
CA ILE A 7 -2.73 -4.37 -13.11
C ILE A 7 -2.31 -3.79 -11.76
N ARG A 8 -2.79 -4.39 -10.67
CA ARG A 8 -2.39 -3.98 -9.31
C ARG A 8 -0.89 -4.17 -9.10
N ASP A 9 -0.35 -5.31 -9.52
CA ASP A 9 1.08 -5.61 -9.36
C ASP A 9 1.93 -4.64 -10.22
N THR A 10 1.44 -4.23 -11.41
CA THR A 10 2.10 -3.17 -12.20
C THR A 10 2.04 -1.79 -11.55
N LEU A 11 0.97 -1.45 -10.81
CA LEU A 11 0.86 -0.12 -10.17
C LEU A 11 1.89 0.04 -9.05
N PHE A 12 2.00 -0.95 -8.15
CA PHE A 12 3.02 -0.93 -7.10
C PHE A 12 4.43 -0.99 -7.67
N ARG A 13 4.64 -1.75 -8.76
CA ARG A 13 5.92 -1.76 -9.48
C ARG A 13 6.29 -0.38 -10.04
N LYS A 14 5.35 0.32 -10.67
CA LYS A 14 5.61 1.67 -11.21
C LYS A 14 5.89 2.68 -10.11
N ALA A 15 5.19 2.59 -8.97
CA ALA A 15 5.48 3.42 -7.80
C ALA A 15 6.90 3.16 -7.28
N PHE A 16 7.33 1.89 -7.21
CA PHE A 16 8.67 1.50 -6.83
C PHE A 16 9.74 2.02 -7.80
N GLU A 17 9.56 1.81 -9.11
CA GLU A 17 10.46 2.28 -10.17
C GLU A 17 10.64 3.81 -10.09
N PHE A 18 9.53 4.54 -9.90
CA PHE A 18 9.56 6.00 -9.76
C PHE A 18 10.38 6.47 -8.56
N CYS A 19 10.29 5.78 -7.41
CA CYS A 19 11.10 6.10 -6.24
C CYS A 19 12.60 5.96 -6.55
N GLN A 20 12.99 4.90 -7.28
CA GLN A 20 14.38 4.64 -7.66
C GLN A 20 14.91 5.63 -8.71
N GLU A 21 14.16 5.86 -9.78
CA GLU A 21 14.61 6.67 -10.91
C GLU A 21 14.62 8.16 -10.60
N CYS A 22 13.67 8.63 -9.77
CA CYS A 22 13.49 10.07 -9.51
C CYS A 22 13.96 10.50 -8.11
N ASN A 23 14.47 9.58 -7.28
CA ASN A 23 14.84 9.85 -5.88
C ASN A 23 13.72 10.59 -5.12
N ALA A 24 12.49 10.09 -5.28
CA ALA A 24 11.28 10.68 -4.72
C ALA A 24 10.62 9.72 -3.74
N ASP A 25 10.02 10.27 -2.68
CA ASP A 25 9.18 9.49 -1.78
C ASP A 25 7.74 9.39 -2.30
N VAL A 26 7.17 8.19 -2.26
CA VAL A 26 5.82 7.88 -2.75
C VAL A 26 5.01 7.13 -1.69
N SER A 27 3.77 7.57 -1.50
CA SER A 27 2.73 6.90 -0.73
C SER A 27 1.57 6.56 -1.65
N LEU A 28 1.12 5.31 -1.62
CA LEU A 28 0.03 4.81 -2.43
C LEU A 28 -0.92 3.98 -1.59
N MET A 29 -2.21 4.34 -1.61
CA MET A 29 -3.29 3.57 -0.99
C MET A 29 -4.26 3.10 -2.08
N VAL A 30 -4.56 1.80 -2.08
CA VAL A 30 -5.51 1.20 -3.03
C VAL A 30 -6.59 0.46 -2.25
N TRP A 31 -7.85 0.87 -2.44
CA TRP A 31 -9.01 0.16 -1.92
C TRP A 31 -9.68 -0.66 -3.03
N LEU A 32 -9.69 -1.98 -2.87
CA LEU A 32 -10.42 -2.89 -3.74
C LEU A 32 -11.86 -3.02 -3.26
N LYS A 33 -12.81 -2.47 -4.03
CA LYS A 33 -14.24 -2.49 -3.69
C LYS A 33 -14.83 -3.90 -3.64
N GLU A 34 -14.31 -4.82 -4.44
CA GLU A 34 -14.83 -6.19 -4.59
C GLU A 34 -14.67 -7.03 -3.32
N ASN A 35 -13.57 -6.86 -2.59
CA ASN A 35 -13.26 -7.63 -1.38
C ASN A 35 -12.95 -6.74 -0.17
N SER A 36 -13.26 -5.45 -0.27
CA SER A 36 -12.98 -4.44 0.75
C SER A 36 -11.51 -4.40 1.22
N GLN A 37 -10.57 -4.90 0.42
CA GLN A 37 -9.17 -4.98 0.83
C GLN A 37 -8.47 -3.65 0.55
N ILE A 38 -7.81 -3.12 1.58
CA ILE A 38 -6.95 -1.96 1.47
C ILE A 38 -5.50 -2.44 1.37
N TYR A 39 -4.77 -1.90 0.39
CA TYR A 39 -3.32 -2.04 0.23
C TYR A 39 -2.66 -0.69 0.42
N ILE A 40 -1.56 -0.66 1.15
CA ILE A 40 -0.78 0.55 1.39
C ILE A 40 0.68 0.26 1.04
N PHE A 41 1.28 1.15 0.27
CA PHE A 41 2.70 1.21 -0.03
C PHE A 41 3.24 2.59 0.37
N ASN A 42 4.34 2.60 1.11
CA ASN A 42 5.08 3.81 1.48
C ASN A 42 6.56 3.54 1.22
N SER A 43 7.24 4.44 0.49
CA SER A 43 8.70 4.38 0.32
C SER A 43 9.44 4.77 1.60
N ASP A 44 8.92 5.75 2.34
CA ASP A 44 9.47 6.20 3.61
C ASP A 44 8.67 5.62 4.79
N SER A 45 9.36 4.85 5.64
CA SER A 45 8.81 4.31 6.88
C SER A 45 8.35 5.38 7.90
N ARG A 46 8.85 6.61 7.78
CA ARG A 46 8.43 7.77 8.59
C ARG A 46 7.05 8.28 8.19
N TRP A 47 6.60 7.98 6.97
CA TRP A 47 5.23 8.20 6.55
C TRP A 47 4.39 7.12 7.20
N LEU A 48 4.07 7.34 8.47
CA LEU A 48 3.09 6.54 9.17
C LEU A 48 1.80 6.65 8.37
N PRO A 49 1.20 5.53 7.92
CA PRO A 49 -0.18 5.59 7.46
C PRO A 49 -0.94 6.16 8.66
N LEU A 50 -1.56 7.33 8.49
CA LEU A 50 -2.29 8.06 9.52
C LEU A 50 -3.25 7.10 10.22
N GLN A 51 -2.78 6.40 11.25
CA GLN A 51 -3.59 5.45 12.01
C GLN A 51 -4.72 6.19 12.73
N GLU A 52 -4.49 7.48 12.95
CA GLU A 52 -5.42 8.44 13.52
C GLU A 52 -6.59 8.78 12.58
N GLY A 53 -6.47 8.55 11.26
CA GLY A 53 -7.54 8.75 10.28
C GLY A 53 -8.31 7.48 9.93
N LEU A 54 -7.83 6.31 10.35
CA LEU A 54 -8.42 4.99 10.07
C LEU A 54 -8.97 4.29 11.33
N GLY A 55 -9.05 5.00 12.47
CA GLY A 55 -9.79 4.54 13.65
C GLY A 55 -8.98 3.77 14.68
N TYR A 56 -7.72 4.14 14.88
CA TYR A 56 -6.94 3.70 16.05
C TYR A 56 -6.59 4.91 16.94
N THR A 57 -7.59 5.70 17.32
CA THR A 57 -7.45 6.66 18.43
C THR A 57 -8.12 6.05 19.67
N ASN A 58 -7.41 6.14 20.78
CA ASN A 58 -7.77 5.61 22.08
C ASN A 58 -9.23 5.93 22.44
N GLY A 59 -10.12 4.93 22.34
CA GLY A 59 -11.47 4.99 22.91
C GLY A 59 -12.65 4.81 21.95
N CYS A 60 -12.47 4.80 20.62
CA CYS A 60 -13.60 4.58 19.70
C CYS A 60 -13.33 3.41 18.75
N LYS A 61 -14.03 2.29 18.97
CA LYS A 61 -14.02 1.12 18.08
C LYS A 61 -14.55 1.52 16.70
N SER A 62 -13.64 1.79 15.75
CA SER A 62 -13.98 1.81 14.33
C SER A 62 -14.25 0.39 13.85
N LEU A 63 -15.42 -0.13 14.20
CA LEU A 63 -16.02 -1.29 13.55
C LEU A 63 -16.33 -0.87 12.10
N HIS A 64 -15.56 -1.30 11.11
CA HIS A 64 -16.08 -1.74 9.79
C HIS A 64 -15.03 -2.08 8.73
N TYR A 65 -13.73 -1.82 8.93
CA TYR A 65 -12.73 -2.10 7.90
C TYR A 65 -11.82 -3.27 8.26
N PRO A 66 -11.57 -4.21 7.33
CA PRO A 66 -10.58 -5.25 7.52
C PRO A 66 -9.19 -4.63 7.64
N VAL A 67 -8.32 -5.30 8.39
CA VAL A 67 -6.93 -4.86 8.60
C VAL A 67 -6.25 -4.65 7.23
N PRO A 68 -5.70 -3.45 6.95
CA PRO A 68 -4.99 -3.20 5.70
C PRO A 68 -3.80 -4.13 5.55
N LEU A 69 -3.62 -4.69 4.34
CA LEU A 69 -2.41 -5.42 4.00
C LEU A 69 -1.35 -4.39 3.62
N ARG A 70 -0.26 -4.37 4.39
CA ARG A 70 0.88 -3.50 4.13
C ARG A 70 1.83 -4.24 3.21
N ILE A 71 2.26 -3.54 2.16
CA ILE A 71 3.34 -3.98 1.29
C ILE A 71 4.50 -3.05 1.57
N THR A 72 5.54 -3.58 2.19
CA THR A 72 6.74 -2.83 2.53
C THR A 72 7.62 -2.66 1.29
N TRP A 73 8.45 -1.61 1.33
CA TRP A 73 9.50 -1.41 0.35
C TRP A 73 10.40 -2.64 0.18
N GLN A 74 10.77 -3.29 1.29
CA GLN A 74 11.65 -4.46 1.31
C GLN A 74 11.02 -5.66 0.61
N GLU A 75 9.72 -5.89 0.79
CA GLU A 75 8.98 -6.96 0.10
C GLU A 75 8.94 -6.74 -1.42
N LEU A 76 8.72 -5.49 -1.89
CA LEU A 76 8.75 -5.19 -3.32
C LEU A 76 10.16 -5.29 -3.90
N ALA A 77 11.17 -4.81 -3.18
CA ALA A 77 12.57 -4.91 -3.61
C ALA A 77 12.98 -6.38 -3.80
N ALA A 78 12.65 -7.26 -2.85
CA ALA A 78 12.92 -8.69 -2.94
C ALA A 78 12.17 -9.38 -4.09
N ALA A 79 10.92 -8.96 -4.36
CA ALA A 79 10.10 -9.54 -5.43
C ALA A 79 10.53 -9.14 -6.84
N TYR A 80 11.20 -7.99 -7.00
CA TYR A 80 11.55 -7.43 -8.32
C TYR A 80 13.05 -7.45 -8.65
N GLN A 81 13.92 -7.81 -7.71
CA GLN A 81 15.35 -8.06 -7.96
C GLN A 81 15.69 -9.53 -8.29
N ALA A 82 14.68 -10.39 -8.52
CA ALA A 82 14.83 -11.80 -8.90
C ALA A 82 14.67 -12.04 -10.41
#